data_AF-A0A7Z9Y946-F1
#
_entry.id   AF-A0A7Z9Y946-F1
#
_cell.length_a   1.000
_cell.length_b   1.000
_cell.length_c   1.000
_cell.angle_alpha   90.00
_cell.angle_beta   90.00
_cell.angle_gamma   90.00
#
_symmetry.space_group_name_H-M   'P 1'
#
loop_
_entity.id
_entity.type
_entity.pdbx_description
1 polymer ?
#
loop_
_entity_poly.entity_id
_entity_poly.type
_entity_poly.pdbx_seq_one_letter_code
_entity_poly.pdbx_strand_id
1 'polypeptide(L)'
;MELVKLLRPSDLNFWLFLLTVAIIGPLVEEIVFRGLTHRGFKRKWGVKRAIIFGAVLFAGLHSWINFIPILILGLLLAWIYERTNDLTGCVIAHSMNNLLAVLTVFLR
;
A
#
# COMPACT_ATOMS: atom_id res chain seq x y z
N MET A 1 -10.51 19.82 27.81
CA MET A 1 -11.62 20.47 27.07
C MET A 1 -11.31 20.66 25.58
N GLU A 2 -10.03 20.78 25.15
CA GLU A 2 -9.67 20.80 23.72
C GLU A 2 -9.65 19.41 23.05
N LEU A 3 -9.19 18.36 23.73
CA LEU A 3 -9.19 16.97 23.21
C LEU A 3 -10.59 16.47 22.80
N VAL A 4 -11.63 16.93 23.49
CA VAL A 4 -13.03 16.55 23.20
C VAL A 4 -13.56 17.24 21.94
N LYS A 5 -13.01 18.42 21.58
CA LYS A 5 -13.38 19.12 20.33
C LYS A 5 -12.77 18.46 19.08
N LEU A 6 -11.67 17.73 19.23
CA LEU A 6 -11.07 16.86 18.21
C LEU A 6 -11.83 15.55 17.99
N LEU A 7 -12.70 15.17 18.94
CA LEU A 7 -13.53 13.97 18.89
C LEU A 7 -14.96 14.28 18.41
N ARG A 8 -15.13 15.27 17.52
CA ARG A 8 -16.38 15.35 16.76
C ARG A 8 -16.48 14.12 15.86
N PRO A 9 -17.66 13.50 15.67
CA PRO A 9 -17.79 12.29 14.86
C PRO A 9 -17.20 12.44 13.45
N SER A 10 -17.29 13.63 12.83
CA SER A 10 -16.64 13.95 11.55
C SER A 10 -15.12 13.90 11.60
N ASP A 11 -14.53 14.44 12.67
CA ASP A 11 -13.09 14.56 12.85
C ASP A 11 -12.50 13.19 13.21
N LEU A 12 -13.18 12.44 14.09
CA LEU A 12 -12.83 11.06 14.43
C LEU A 12 -12.86 10.15 13.18
N ASN A 13 -13.91 10.24 12.36
CA ASN A 13 -14.01 9.47 11.12
C ASN A 13 -12.86 9.77 10.16
N PHE A 14 -12.45 11.05 10.06
CA PHE A 14 -11.31 11.44 9.25
C PHE A 14 -9.99 10.85 9.77
N TRP A 15 -9.73 10.92 11.07
CA TRP A 15 -8.52 10.34 11.66
C TRP A 15 -8.48 8.82 11.54
N LEU A 16 -9.62 8.13 11.70
CA LEU A 16 -9.72 6.69 11.49
C LEU A 16 -9.51 6.31 10.01
N PHE A 17 -10.04 7.10 9.08
CA PHE A 17 -9.79 6.94 7.65
C PHE A 17 -8.30 7.11 7.32
N LEU A 18 -7.65 8.14 7.85
CA LEU A 18 -6.20 8.35 7.67
C LEU A 18 -5.40 7.18 8.24
N LEU A 19 -5.69 6.75 9.47
CA LEU A 19 -4.99 5.64 10.11
C LEU A 19 -5.10 4.35 9.28
N THR A 20 -6.30 4.07 8.76
CA THR A 20 -6.56 2.86 7.98
C THR A 20 -5.90 2.92 6.60
N VAL A 21 -6.06 4.02 5.86
CA VAL A 21 -5.55 4.14 4.49
C VAL A 21 -4.04 4.38 4.44
N ALA A 22 -3.48 5.12 5.39
CA ALA A 22 -2.07 5.49 5.36
C ALA A 22 -1.17 4.52 6.12
N ILE A 23 -1.68 3.77 7.10
CA ILE A 23 -0.84 2.95 7.99
C ILE A 23 -1.27 1.48 7.98
N ILE A 24 -2.50 1.19 8.41
CA ILE A 24 -2.94 -0.19 8.61
C ILE A 24 -3.04 -0.94 7.28
N GLY A 25 -3.66 -0.33 6.27
CA GLY A 25 -3.81 -0.89 4.92
C GLY A 25 -2.45 -1.25 4.31
N PRO A 26 -1.54 -0.26 4.12
CA PRO A 26 -0.20 -0.52 3.60
C PRO A 26 0.56 -1.60 4.35
N LEU A 27 0.51 -1.60 5.69
CA LEU A 27 1.18 -2.64 6.50
C LEU A 27 0.66 -4.04 6.18
N VAL A 28 -0.66 -4.22 6.19
CA VAL A 28 -1.29 -5.52 5.92
C VAL A 28 -1.04 -5.96 4.48
N GLU A 29 -1.18 -5.04 3.53
CA GLU A 29 -0.95 -5.30 2.11
C GLU A 29 0.51 -5.70 1.85
N GLU A 30 1.49 -5.01 2.41
CA GLU A 30 2.90 -5.40 2.24
C GLU A 30 3.20 -6.80 2.81
N ILE A 31 2.64 -7.13 3.98
CA ILE A 31 2.79 -8.47 4.56
C ILE A 31 2.22 -9.54 3.61
N VAL A 32 1.02 -9.31 3.07
CA VAL A 32 0.33 -10.27 2.19
C VAL A 32 1.01 -10.38 0.83
N PHE A 33 1.31 -9.26 0.17
CA PHE A 33 1.81 -9.28 -1.20
C PHE A 33 3.32 -9.50 -1.27
N ARG A 34 4.12 -8.93 -0.37
CA ARG A 34 5.59 -9.04 -0.41
C ARG A 34 6.07 -10.16 0.50
N GLY A 35 5.52 -10.22 1.72
CA GLY A 35 5.87 -11.25 2.70
C GLY A 35 5.41 -12.66 2.30
N LEU A 36 4.22 -12.81 1.71
CA LEU A 36 3.66 -14.13 1.37
C LEU A 36 3.63 -14.39 -0.13
N THR A 37 2.92 -13.56 -0.89
CA THR A 37 2.63 -13.80 -2.31
C THR A 37 3.90 -13.77 -3.17
N HIS A 38 4.72 -12.73 -3.04
CA HIS A 38 5.98 -12.59 -3.80
C HIS A 38 6.93 -13.74 -3.49
N ARG A 39 7.08 -14.13 -2.22
CA ARG A 39 7.92 -15.29 -1.84
C ARG A 39 7.41 -16.59 -2.46
N GLY A 40 6.09 -16.82 -2.44
CA GLY A 40 5.45 -17.97 -3.07
C GLY A 40 5.70 -18.03 -4.58
N PHE A 41 5.48 -16.93 -5.28
CA PHE A 41 5.73 -16.83 -6.72
C PHE A 41 7.22 -16.95 -7.06
N LYS A 42 8.10 -16.34 -6.26
CA LYS A 42 9.55 -16.42 -6.45
C LYS A 42 10.04 -17.86 -6.35
N ARG A 43 9.56 -18.62 -5.36
CA ARG A 43 9.90 -20.04 -5.20
C ARG A 43 9.45 -20.89 -6.38
N LYS A 44 8.27 -20.59 -6.96
CA LYS A 44 7.68 -21.40 -8.03
C LYS A 44 8.17 -21.01 -9.43
N TRP A 45 8.40 -19.71 -9.67
CA TRP A 45 8.54 -19.15 -11.02
C TRP A 45 9.74 -18.21 -11.18
N GLY A 46 10.50 -17.95 -10.12
CA GLY A 46 11.63 -17.04 -10.12
C GLY A 46 11.24 -15.56 -9.95
N VAL A 47 12.26 -14.73 -9.76
CA VAL A 47 12.13 -13.32 -9.34
C VAL A 47 11.31 -12.48 -10.32
N LYS A 48 11.65 -12.53 -11.62
CA LYS A 48 10.99 -11.69 -12.64
C LYS A 48 9.48 -11.91 -12.68
N ARG A 49 9.04 -13.18 -12.64
CA ARG A 49 7.62 -13.54 -12.66
C ARG A 49 6.94 -13.20 -11.33
N ALA A 50 7.64 -13.31 -10.21
CA ALA A 50 7.12 -12.90 -8.91
C ALA A 50 6.79 -11.40 -8.86
N ILE A 51 7.69 -10.56 -9.36
CA ILE A 51 7.48 -9.10 -9.44
C ILE A 51 6.27 -8.79 -10.32
N ILE A 52 6.24 -9.33 -11.54
CA ILE A 52 5.19 -9.00 -12.52
C ILE A 52 3.82 -9.52 -12.04
N PHE A 53 3.71 -10.80 -11.73
CA PHE A 53 2.42 -11.38 -11.36
C PHE A 53 1.93 -10.92 -9.99
N GLY A 54 2.85 -10.69 -9.04
CA GLY A 54 2.52 -10.11 -7.74
C GLY A 54 1.94 -8.71 -7.89
N ALA A 55 2.57 -7.85 -8.71
CA ALA A 55 2.09 -6.50 -8.96
C ALA A 55 0.76 -6.46 -9.73
N VAL A 56 0.58 -7.34 -10.73
CA VAL A 56 -0.69 -7.44 -11.47
C VAL A 56 -1.82 -7.90 -10.55
N LEU A 57 -1.59 -8.90 -9.70
CA LEU A 57 -2.58 -9.36 -8.73
C LEU A 57 -2.92 -8.25 -7.72
N PHE A 58 -1.90 -7.54 -7.21
CA PHE A 58 -2.07 -6.41 -6.32
C PHE A 58 -2.96 -5.32 -6.95
N ALA A 59 -2.63 -4.87 -8.16
CA ALA A 59 -3.40 -3.86 -8.87
C ALA A 59 -4.82 -4.33 -9.24
N GLY A 60 -4.99 -5.61 -9.61
CA GLY A 60 -6.27 -6.18 -10.00
C GLY A 60 -7.30 -6.28 -8.87
N LEU A 61 -6.86 -6.21 -7.61
CA LEU A 61 -7.74 -6.19 -6.43
C LEU A 61 -8.25 -4.78 -6.09
N HIS A 62 -7.79 -3.76 -6.81
CA HIS A 62 -8.22 -2.38 -6.63
C HIS A 62 -9.21 -1.94 -7.74
N SER A 63 -9.72 -0.72 -7.63
CA SER A 63 -10.57 -0.12 -8.66
C SER A 63 -9.86 -0.07 -10.01
N TRP A 64 -10.58 -0.43 -11.09
CA TRP A 64 -10.07 -0.42 -12.46
C TRP A 64 -9.51 0.94 -12.88
N ILE A 65 -10.12 2.03 -12.40
CA ILE A 65 -9.68 3.41 -12.70
C ILE A 65 -8.24 3.65 -12.19
N ASN A 66 -7.85 2.98 -11.11
CA ASN A 66 -6.54 3.12 -10.49
C ASN A 66 -5.59 1.98 -10.85
N PHE A 67 -5.96 1.10 -11.78
CA PHE A 67 -5.18 -0.10 -12.09
C PHE A 67 -3.74 0.24 -12.51
N ILE A 68 -3.56 1.18 -13.44
CA ILE A 68 -2.22 1.56 -13.94
C ILE A 68 -1.33 2.17 -12.85
N PRO A 69 -1.74 3.20 -12.09
CA PRO A 69 -0.88 3.75 -11.03
C PRO A 69 -0.57 2.72 -9.94
N ILE A 70 -1.53 1.87 -9.57
CA ILE A 70 -1.33 0.84 -8.55
C ILE A 70 -0.42 -0.29 -9.07
N LEU A 71 -0.49 -0.63 -10.37
CA LEU A 71 0.41 -1.57 -10.99
C LEU A 71 1.86 -1.07 -10.94
N ILE A 72 2.08 0.21 -11.27
CA ILE A 72 3.41 0.83 -11.19
C ILE A 72 3.94 0.80 -9.76
N LEU A 73 3.12 1.20 -8.78
CA LEU A 73 3.47 1.12 -7.37
C LEU A 73 3.78 -0.33 -6.96
N GLY A 74 2.95 -1.29 -7.38
CA GLY A 74 3.12 -2.71 -7.13
C GLY A 74 4.48 -3.23 -7.61
N LEU A 75 4.86 -2.89 -8.85
CA LEU A 75 6.14 -3.25 -9.46
C LEU A 75 7.31 -2.63 -8.70
N LEU A 76 7.21 -1.34 -8.35
CA LEU A 76 8.25 -0.62 -7.60
C LEU A 76 8.46 -1.25 -6.23
N LEU A 77 7.39 -1.48 -5.46
CA LEU A 77 7.47 -2.06 -4.12
C LEU A 77 7.99 -3.51 -4.16
N ALA A 78 7.58 -4.32 -5.13
CA ALA A 78 8.13 -5.67 -5.31
C ALA A 78 9.63 -5.65 -5.67
N TRP A 79 10.06 -4.66 -6.46
CA TRP A 79 11.49 -4.45 -6.75
C TRP A 79 12.27 -4.00 -5.51
N ILE A 80 11.74 -3.03 -4.74
CA ILE A 80 12.35 -2.59 -3.47
C ILE A 80 12.52 -3.80 -2.54
N TYR A 81 11.44 -4.56 -2.32
CA TYR A 81 11.46 -5.76 -1.48
C TYR A 81 12.52 -6.77 -1.91
N GLU A 82 12.66 -7.01 -3.22
CA GLU A 82 13.65 -7.95 -3.73
C GLU A 82 15.09 -7.47 -3.51
N ARG A 83 15.32 -6.15 -3.50
CA ARG A 83 16.65 -5.56 -3.31
C ARG A 83 17.03 -5.43 -1.84
N THR A 84 16.08 -5.19 -0.96
CA THR A 84 16.33 -4.97 0.47
C THR A 84 16.08 -6.22 1.31
N ASN A 85 15.23 -7.13 0.84
CA ASN A 85 14.66 -8.25 1.61
C ASN A 85 14.00 -7.79 2.92
N ASP A 86 13.50 -6.55 2.94
CA ASP A 86 12.91 -5.89 4.10
C ASP A 86 11.55 -5.27 3.72
N LEU A 87 10.57 -5.46 4.60
CA LEU A 87 9.22 -4.91 4.42
C LEU A 87 9.14 -3.45 4.87
N THR A 88 10.01 -2.99 5.77
CA THR A 88 9.92 -1.65 6.36
C THR A 88 9.99 -0.58 5.27
N GLY A 89 10.95 -0.68 4.36
CA GLY A 89 11.06 0.24 3.22
C GLY A 89 9.83 0.22 2.30
N CYS A 90 9.21 -0.94 2.11
CA CYS A 90 8.00 -1.07 1.29
C CYS A 90 6.79 -0.42 1.97
N VAL A 91 6.61 -0.66 3.27
CA VAL A 91 5.51 -0.08 4.06
C VAL A 91 5.63 1.43 4.06
N ILE A 92 6.82 1.98 4.32
CA ILE A 92 7.04 3.44 4.32
C ILE A 92 6.71 4.03 2.95
N ALA A 93 7.25 3.46 1.85
CA ALA A 93 7.00 3.98 0.51
C ALA A 93 5.52 3.91 0.12
N HIS A 94 4.84 2.82 0.47
CA HIS A 94 3.42 2.64 0.20
C HIS A 94 2.56 3.62 1.04
N SER A 95 2.84 3.73 2.34
CA SER A 95 2.21 4.72 3.23
C SER A 95 2.37 6.14 2.70
N MET A 96 3.56 6.52 2.23
CA MET A 96 3.81 7.83 1.62
C MET A 96 2.98 8.04 0.35
N ASN A 97 2.89 7.04 -0.52
CA ASN A 97 2.04 7.11 -1.71
C ASN A 97 0.56 7.33 -1.35
N ASN A 98 0.05 6.59 -0.35
CA ASN A 98 -1.34 6.73 0.08
C ASN A 98 -1.60 8.08 0.73
N LEU A 99 -0.67 8.61 1.53
CA LEU A 99 -0.78 9.96 2.07
C LEU A 99 -0.83 11.02 0.96
N LEU A 100 0.03 10.92 -0.05
CA LEU A 100 -0.01 11.83 -1.19
C LEU A 100 -1.34 11.73 -1.94
N ALA A 101 -1.85 10.53 -2.18
CA ALA A 101 -3.15 10.32 -2.81
C ALA A 101 -4.28 10.97 -2.01
N VAL A 102 -4.31 10.78 -0.69
CA VAL A 102 -5.27 11.44 0.19
C VAL A 102 -5.15 12.96 0.06
N LEU A 103 -3.95 13.53 0.17
CA LEU A 103 -3.75 14.98 0.03
C LEU A 103 -4.29 15.52 -1.30
N THR A 104 -4.11 14.81 -2.42
CA THR A 104 -4.65 15.26 -3.71
C THR A 104 -6.18 15.31 -3.78
N VAL A 105 -6.86 14.50 -2.97
CA VAL A 105 -8.33 14.49 -2.88
C VAL A 105 -8.82 15.63 -1.98
N PHE A 106 -8.11 15.92 -0.88
CA PHE A 106 -8.53 16.93 0.10
C PHE A 106 -8.07 18.36 -0.24
N LEU A 107 -7.04 18.54 -1.08
CA LEU A 107 -6.57 19.84 -1.55
C LEU A 107 -7.22 20.28 -2.88
N ARG A 108 -8.13 19.47 -3.42
CA ARG A 108 -9.00 19.81 -4.55
C ARG A 108 -10.32 20.36 -4.03
#